data_AF-A0A2M8HB55-F1
#
_entry.id   AF-A0A2M8HB55-F1
#
_cell.length_a   1.000
_cell.length_b   1.000
_cell.length_c   1.000
_cell.angle_alpha   90.00
_cell.angle_beta   90.00
_cell.angle_gamma   90.00
#
_symmetry.space_group_name_H-M   'P 1'
#
loop_
_entity.id
_entity.type
_entity.pdbx_description
1 polymer ?
#
loop_
_entity_poly.entity_id
_entity_poly.type
_entity_poly.pdbx_seq_one_letter_code
_entity_poly.pdbx_strand_id
1 'polypeptide(L)'
;MLPSRAPLLLMTLLLGGCAAPAHQQQLGQALSGLEGELERLEEELAAMNGLHYQKAIDAPAALRRYLKAPAPTPEGLVPAEIALQDGPLLRYRYQLPDGIKALPTDNPCLRYEFELRHLGRLGQLDLHWQGSGHQGQRLIQQSDCPFSAKGPGLQ
;
A
#
# COMPACT_ATOMS: atom_id res chain seq x y z
N MET A 1 21.83 11.71 -46.12
CA MET A 1 23.25 11.71 -45.67
C MET A 1 23.27 12.07 -44.18
N LEU A 2 23.35 11.06 -43.31
CA LEU A 2 23.57 11.24 -41.87
C LEU A 2 25.08 11.36 -41.61
N PRO A 3 25.58 12.34 -40.84
CA PRO A 3 26.91 12.25 -40.29
C PRO A 3 26.88 11.47 -38.97
N SER A 4 27.43 10.27 -39.05
CA SER A 4 27.82 9.37 -37.97
C SER A 4 29.02 9.92 -37.20
N ARG A 5 28.84 10.30 -35.92
CA ARG A 5 29.92 10.53 -34.95
C ARG A 5 29.49 10.09 -33.54
N ALA A 6 29.33 8.79 -33.36
CA ALA A 6 28.96 8.19 -32.07
C ALA A 6 29.90 7.06 -31.59
N PRO A 7 31.25 7.20 -31.60
CA PRO A 7 32.05 6.28 -30.78
C PRO A 7 33.19 6.93 -30.00
N LEU A 8 33.03 8.15 -29.47
CA LEU A 8 34.07 8.80 -28.64
C LEU A 8 33.63 9.20 -27.22
N LEU A 9 32.36 9.02 -26.87
CA LEU A 9 31.85 9.31 -25.52
C LEU A 9 31.81 8.08 -24.58
N LEU A 10 32.15 6.89 -25.08
CA LEU A 10 32.11 5.64 -24.30
C LEU A 10 33.39 5.36 -23.49
N MET A 11 34.48 6.10 -23.71
CA MET A 11 35.76 5.90 -23.02
C MET A 11 35.95 6.76 -21.77
N THR A 12 35.11 7.76 -21.51
CA THR A 12 35.15 8.58 -20.28
C THR A 12 34.29 8.03 -19.15
N LEU A 13 33.47 7.01 -19.40
CA LEU A 13 32.55 6.43 -18.41
C LEU A 13 33.17 5.34 -17.53
N LEU A 14 34.39 4.91 -17.80
CA LEU A 14 35.01 3.77 -17.10
C LEU A 14 36.12 4.14 -16.09
N LEU A 15 36.37 5.43 -15.85
CA LEU A 15 37.43 5.89 -14.94
C LEU A 15 36.94 6.86 -13.83
N GLY A 16 35.63 7.07 -13.69
CA GLY A 16 35.05 7.89 -12.62
C GLY A 16 34.51 7.04 -11.47
N GLY A 17 35.39 6.46 -10.68
CA GLY A 17 35.01 5.91 -9.38
C GLY A 17 34.65 7.02 -8.38
N CYS A 18 33.67 6.69 -7.52
CA CYS A 18 33.40 7.26 -6.20
C CYS A 18 32.56 8.55 -6.08
N ALA A 19 31.38 8.36 -5.45
CA ALA A 19 30.54 9.32 -4.73
C ALA A 19 29.78 10.38 -5.55
N ALA A 20 28.53 10.07 -5.90
CA ALA A 20 27.52 11.08 -6.20
C ALA A 20 26.18 10.71 -5.55
N PRO A 21 25.82 11.29 -4.38
CA PRO A 21 24.47 11.17 -3.82
C PRO A 21 23.43 11.92 -4.67
N ALA A 22 23.87 12.73 -5.63
CA ALA A 22 23.00 13.51 -6.52
C ALA A 22 22.17 12.64 -7.49
N HIS A 23 22.69 11.49 -7.93
CA HIS A 23 21.96 10.64 -8.88
C HIS A 23 20.79 9.90 -8.21
N GLN A 24 20.92 9.57 -6.92
CA GLN A 24 19.85 8.96 -6.12
C GLN A 24 18.76 9.98 -5.77
N GLN A 25 19.14 11.25 -5.57
CA GLN A 25 18.18 12.35 -5.39
C GLN A 25 17.45 12.73 -6.69
N GLN A 26 18.12 12.72 -7.84
CA GLN A 26 17.46 12.95 -9.14
C GLN A 26 16.50 11.82 -9.52
N LEU A 27 16.84 10.56 -9.22
CA LEU A 27 15.90 9.44 -9.36
C LEU A 27 14.73 9.58 -8.38
N GLY A 28 14.98 9.95 -7.12
CA GLY A 28 13.92 10.22 -6.15
C GLY A 28 13.00 11.37 -6.56
N GLN A 29 13.54 12.45 -7.11
CA GLN A 29 12.77 13.60 -7.60
C GLN A 29 11.99 13.27 -8.88
N ALA A 30 12.58 12.51 -9.80
CA ALA A 30 11.90 12.03 -11.00
C ALA A 30 10.76 11.06 -10.65
N LEU A 31 10.99 10.16 -9.68
CA LEU A 31 9.97 9.24 -9.16
C LEU A 31 8.83 10.01 -8.46
N SER A 32 9.15 10.99 -7.60
CA SER A 32 8.13 11.83 -6.96
C SER A 32 7.36 12.71 -7.96
N GLY A 33 8.04 13.16 -9.03
CA GLY A 33 7.41 13.93 -10.10
C GLY A 33 6.41 13.09 -10.90
N LEU A 34 6.79 11.87 -11.25
CA LEU A 34 5.92 10.89 -11.91
C LEU A 34 4.73 10.47 -11.03
N GLU A 35 4.94 10.37 -9.72
CA GLU A 35 3.86 10.10 -8.74
C GLU A 35 2.86 11.27 -8.65
N GLY A 36 3.35 12.52 -8.65
CA GLY A 36 2.49 13.69 -8.65
C GLY A 36 1.68 13.84 -9.94
N GLU A 37 2.26 13.46 -11.09
CA GLU A 37 1.54 13.42 -12.36
C GLU A 37 0.47 12.33 -12.39
N LEU A 38 0.72 11.17 -11.78
CA LEU A 38 -0.27 10.10 -11.59
C LEU A 38 -1.44 10.55 -10.69
N GLU A 39 -1.15 11.18 -9.56
CA GLU A 39 -2.18 11.71 -8.64
C GLU A 39 -3.05 12.77 -9.35
N ARG A 40 -2.43 13.66 -10.13
CA ARG A 40 -3.14 14.67 -10.92
C ARG A 40 -3.98 14.05 -12.04
N LEU A 41 -3.45 13.03 -12.73
CA LEU A 41 -4.19 12.29 -13.76
C LEU A 41 -5.35 11.51 -13.16
N GLU A 42 -5.22 10.92 -11.97
CA GLU A 42 -6.32 10.26 -11.25
C GLU A 42 -7.40 11.27 -10.85
N GLU A 43 -7.01 12.46 -10.39
CA GLU A 43 -7.93 13.53 -10.02
C GLU A 43 -8.66 14.10 -11.25
N GLU A 44 -7.95 14.25 -12.37
CA GLU A 44 -8.51 14.66 -13.66
C GLU A 44 -9.41 13.57 -14.26
N LEU A 45 -9.07 12.28 -14.11
CA LEU A 45 -9.92 11.17 -14.51
C LEU A 45 -11.16 11.06 -13.62
N ALA A 46 -11.06 11.36 -12.33
CA ALA A 46 -12.18 11.40 -11.40
C ALA A 46 -13.11 12.60 -11.67
N ALA A 47 -12.55 13.72 -12.11
CA ALA A 47 -13.31 14.90 -12.53
C ALA A 47 -13.99 14.71 -13.90
N MET A 48 -13.33 14.03 -14.85
CA MET A 48 -13.91 13.69 -16.16
C MET A 48 -14.91 12.52 -16.09
N ASN A 49 -14.72 11.56 -15.16
CA ASN A 49 -15.69 10.49 -14.84
C ASN A 49 -16.66 10.92 -13.73
N GLY A 50 -17.26 12.10 -13.84
CA GLY A 50 -18.16 12.69 -12.85
C GLY A 50 -19.47 11.93 -12.51
N LEU A 51 -19.59 10.61 -12.69
CA LEU A 51 -20.81 9.83 -12.40
C LEU A 51 -20.53 8.44 -11.77
N HIS A 52 -20.35 8.43 -10.45
CA HIS A 52 -20.84 7.43 -9.48
C HIS A 52 -20.38 5.95 -9.42
N TYR A 53 -19.66 5.31 -10.36
CA TYR A 53 -19.47 3.84 -10.24
C TYR A 53 -18.05 3.25 -10.35
N GLN A 54 -17.04 3.98 -10.82
CA GLN A 54 -15.73 3.34 -11.05
C GLN A 54 -14.75 3.37 -9.87
N LYS A 55 -15.11 4.01 -8.75
CA LYS A 55 -14.34 3.95 -7.49
C LYS A 55 -14.51 2.62 -6.74
N ALA A 56 -15.30 1.69 -7.30
CA ALA A 56 -15.68 0.43 -6.66
C ALA A 56 -14.79 -0.77 -7.05
N ILE A 57 -13.82 -0.61 -7.96
CA ILE A 57 -13.09 -1.75 -8.53
C ILE A 57 -11.59 -1.72 -8.20
N ASP A 58 -10.97 -0.55 -8.09
CA ASP A 58 -9.56 -0.44 -7.67
C ASP A 58 -9.44 0.16 -6.27
N ALA A 59 -8.62 -0.48 -5.43
CA ALA A 59 -8.21 0.14 -4.17
C ALA A 59 -7.51 1.49 -4.44
N PRO A 60 -7.77 2.53 -3.62
CA PRO A 60 -7.12 3.83 -3.75
C PRO A 60 -5.60 3.69 -3.82
N ALA A 61 -4.92 4.53 -4.62
CA ALA A 61 -3.46 4.54 -4.72
C ALA A 61 -2.77 4.67 -3.36
N ALA A 62 -3.37 5.45 -2.44
CA ALA A 62 -2.93 5.56 -1.05
C ALA A 62 -2.90 4.21 -0.31
N LEU A 63 -3.91 3.36 -0.48
CA LEU A 63 -3.93 2.02 0.12
C LEU A 63 -2.85 1.15 -0.52
N ARG A 64 -2.73 1.13 -1.85
CA ARG A 64 -1.69 0.36 -2.54
C ARG A 64 -0.27 0.77 -2.12
N ARG A 65 -0.02 2.07 -1.91
CA ARG A 65 1.26 2.59 -1.41
C ARG A 65 1.51 2.15 0.03
N TYR A 66 0.50 2.25 0.90
CA TYR A 66 0.57 1.78 2.28
C TYR A 66 0.92 0.28 2.37
N LEU A 67 0.28 -0.57 1.56
CA LEU A 67 0.49 -2.03 1.58
C LEU A 67 1.89 -2.46 1.09
N LYS A 68 2.61 -1.61 0.34
CA LYS A 68 4.00 -1.90 -0.09
C LYS A 68 5.03 -1.78 1.03
N ALA A 69 4.69 -1.08 2.10
CA ALA A 69 5.58 -0.83 3.23
C ALA A 69 4.86 -1.20 4.54
N PRO A 70 4.64 -2.50 4.80
CA PRO A 70 3.89 -2.93 5.97
C PRO A 70 4.57 -2.51 7.26
N ALA A 71 3.83 -1.77 8.07
CA ALA A 71 4.25 -1.40 9.40
C ALA A 71 3.97 -2.55 10.39
N PRO A 72 4.85 -2.77 11.39
CA PRO A 72 4.53 -3.65 12.49
C PRO A 72 3.34 -3.11 13.29
N THR A 73 2.48 -4.03 13.73
CA THR A 73 1.48 -3.75 14.77
C THR A 73 2.16 -3.31 16.09
N PRO A 74 1.43 -2.74 17.07
CA PRO A 74 1.98 -2.40 18.39
C PRO A 74 2.68 -3.56 19.10
N GLU A 75 2.28 -4.80 18.81
CA GLU A 75 2.88 -6.03 19.34
C GLU A 75 4.11 -6.51 18.53
N GLY A 76 4.54 -5.72 17.54
CA GLY A 76 5.66 -6.06 16.67
C GLY A 76 5.33 -7.06 15.55
N LEU A 77 4.05 -7.44 15.38
CA LEU A 77 3.66 -8.40 14.34
C LEU A 77 3.58 -7.71 12.98
N VAL A 78 4.29 -8.25 12.00
CA VAL A 78 4.23 -7.85 10.59
C VAL A 78 3.55 -8.99 9.82
N PRO A 79 2.59 -8.69 8.92
CA PRO A 79 2.01 -9.72 8.06
C PRO A 79 3.10 -10.33 7.15
N ALA A 80 3.14 -11.66 7.09
CA ALA A 80 4.01 -12.40 6.19
C ALA A 80 3.56 -12.30 4.72
N GLU A 81 2.25 -12.14 4.51
CA GLU A 81 1.66 -11.96 3.18
C GLU A 81 0.54 -10.91 3.25
N ILE A 82 0.50 -10.08 2.22
CA ILE A 82 -0.54 -9.08 1.98
C ILE A 82 -1.05 -9.29 0.57
N ALA A 83 -2.34 -9.54 0.42
CA ALA A 83 -2.98 -9.73 -0.87
C ALA A 83 -4.23 -8.84 -0.96
N LEU A 84 -4.18 -7.86 -1.85
CA LEU A 84 -5.33 -7.08 -2.26
C LEU A 84 -5.86 -7.69 -3.56
N GLN A 85 -7.10 -8.16 -3.55
CA GLN A 85 -7.73 -8.79 -4.71
C GLN A 85 -8.43 -7.75 -5.60
N ASP A 86 -8.72 -8.13 -6.86
CA ASP A 86 -9.55 -7.35 -7.77
C ASP A 86 -11.02 -7.41 -7.31
N GLY A 87 -11.30 -6.65 -6.24
CA GLY A 87 -12.52 -6.64 -5.46
C GLY A 87 -12.27 -5.92 -4.13
N PRO A 88 -13.30 -5.66 -3.30
CA PRO A 88 -13.11 -4.92 -2.06
C PRO A 88 -12.53 -5.81 -0.94
N LEU A 89 -11.63 -6.76 -1.25
CA LEU A 89 -11.09 -7.72 -0.28
C LEU A 89 -9.57 -7.56 -0.12
N LEU A 90 -9.16 -7.20 1.10
CA LEU A 90 -7.78 -7.22 1.55
C LEU A 90 -7.55 -8.43 2.47
N ARG A 91 -6.49 -9.18 2.23
CA ARG A 91 -6.08 -10.32 3.06
C ARG A 91 -4.72 -10.10 3.67
N TYR A 92 -4.62 -10.30 4.98
CA TYR A 92 -3.37 -10.38 5.72
C TYR A 92 -3.17 -11.80 6.23
N ARG A 93 -1.97 -12.36 6.01
CA ARG A 93 -1.55 -13.60 6.67
C ARG A 93 -0.41 -13.31 7.62
N TYR A 94 -0.60 -13.65 8.89
CA TYR A 94 0.40 -13.51 9.94
C TYR A 94 1.00 -14.86 10.29
N GLN A 95 2.33 -14.86 10.45
CA GLN A 95 3.04 -15.93 11.14
C GLN A 95 3.33 -15.44 12.56
N LEU A 96 2.72 -16.08 13.56
CA LEU A 96 2.86 -15.69 14.95
C LEU A 96 4.18 -16.24 15.51
N PRO A 97 5.00 -15.41 16.18
CA PRO A 97 6.21 -15.87 16.85
C PRO A 97 5.85 -16.70 18.10
N ASP A 98 6.84 -17.46 18.58
CA ASP A 98 6.67 -18.26 19.79
C ASP A 98 6.28 -17.39 20.99
N GLY A 99 5.29 -17.86 21.75
CA GLY A 99 4.73 -17.14 22.90
C GLY A 99 3.49 -16.30 22.58
N ILE A 100 3.19 -15.99 21.32
CA ILE A 100 1.94 -15.34 20.92
C ILE A 100 0.93 -16.41 20.49
N LYS A 101 -0.17 -16.52 21.24
CA LYS A 101 -1.20 -17.55 21.02
C LYS A 101 -2.30 -17.14 20.03
N ALA A 102 -2.50 -15.84 19.82
CA ALA A 102 -3.54 -15.33 18.94
C ALA A 102 -3.18 -13.92 18.43
N LEU A 103 -3.69 -13.56 17.26
CA LEU A 103 -3.64 -12.19 16.77
C LEU A 103 -4.54 -11.29 17.66
N PRO A 104 -4.05 -10.15 18.17
CA PRO A 104 -4.87 -9.20 18.92
C PRO A 104 -5.96 -8.62 18.02
N THR A 105 -7.22 -9.01 18.29
CA THR A 105 -8.40 -8.57 17.54
C THR A 105 -9.49 -8.03 18.47
N ASP A 106 -9.11 -7.47 19.61
CA ASP A 106 -9.99 -6.83 20.59
C ASP A 106 -10.78 -5.66 19.98
N ASN A 107 -10.11 -4.79 19.20
CA ASN A 107 -10.78 -3.76 18.40
C ASN A 107 -10.23 -3.71 16.97
N PRO A 108 -10.70 -4.60 16.08
CA PRO A 108 -10.16 -4.70 14.74
C PRO A 108 -10.49 -3.48 13.88
N CYS A 109 -11.62 -2.81 14.14
CA CYS A 109 -12.04 -1.63 13.39
C CYS A 109 -11.06 -0.47 13.59
N LEU A 110 -10.63 -0.21 14.83
CA LEU A 110 -9.62 0.81 15.11
C LEU A 110 -8.23 0.39 14.66
N ARG A 111 -7.87 -0.88 14.88
CA ARG A 111 -6.55 -1.40 14.53
C ARG A 111 -6.27 -1.31 13.03
N TYR A 112 -7.28 -1.58 12.20
CA TYR A 112 -7.19 -1.56 10.75
C TYR A 112 -8.05 -0.43 10.14
N GLU A 113 -8.17 0.68 10.89
CA GLU A 113 -9.02 1.81 10.50
C GLU A 113 -8.62 2.36 9.13
N PHE A 114 -7.30 2.48 8.88
CA PHE A 114 -6.80 2.97 7.61
C PHE A 114 -7.26 2.08 6.47
N GLU A 115 -6.98 0.78 6.52
CA GLU A 115 -7.34 -0.16 5.47
C GLU A 115 -8.85 -0.19 5.23
N LEU A 116 -9.63 -0.36 6.29
CA LEU A 116 -11.08 -0.47 6.21
C LEU A 116 -11.74 0.79 5.66
N ARG A 117 -11.24 1.99 6.03
CA ARG A 117 -11.75 3.25 5.45
C ARG A 117 -11.43 3.39 3.96
N HIS A 118 -10.32 2.83 3.50
CA HIS A 118 -9.87 2.96 2.11
C HIS A 118 -10.33 1.82 1.19
N LEU A 119 -10.81 0.69 1.74
CA LEU A 119 -11.42 -0.39 0.95
C LEU A 119 -12.84 -0.05 0.42
N GLY A 120 -13.41 1.05 0.90
CA GLY A 120 -14.76 1.49 0.52
C GLY A 120 -15.87 0.71 1.22
N ARG A 121 -17.12 1.04 0.93
CA ARG A 121 -18.31 0.56 1.67
C ARG A 121 -18.51 -0.96 1.67
N LEU A 122 -18.08 -1.63 0.60
CA LEU A 122 -18.14 -3.09 0.47
C LEU A 122 -16.82 -3.77 0.88
N GLY A 123 -15.92 -2.99 1.46
CA GLY A 123 -14.60 -3.40 1.95
C GLY A 123 -14.68 -4.55 2.93
N GLN A 124 -13.78 -5.50 2.76
CA GLN A 124 -13.61 -6.67 3.60
C GLN A 124 -12.12 -6.83 3.89
N LEU A 125 -11.81 -7.06 5.17
CA LEU A 125 -10.48 -7.40 5.64
C LEU A 125 -10.49 -8.82 6.20
N ASP A 126 -9.75 -9.71 5.56
CA ASP A 126 -9.64 -11.11 5.92
C ASP A 126 -8.27 -11.37 6.57
N LEU A 127 -8.30 -11.57 7.88
CA LEU A 127 -7.12 -11.82 8.70
C LEU A 127 -6.97 -13.33 8.89
N HIS A 128 -5.79 -13.84 8.57
CA HIS A 128 -5.39 -15.22 8.85
C HIS A 128 -4.15 -15.20 9.72
N TRP A 129 -4.07 -16.07 10.72
CA TRP A 129 -2.85 -16.23 11.50
C TRP A 129 -2.58 -17.70 11.79
N GLN A 130 -1.30 -18.04 11.84
CA GLN A 130 -0.80 -19.36 12.17
C GLN A 130 0.43 -19.24 13.06
N GLY A 131 0.56 -20.12 14.05
CA GLY A 131 1.71 -20.24 14.94
C GLY A 131 1.79 -21.64 15.53
N SER A 132 2.69 -21.84 16.50
CA SER A 132 3.03 -23.10 17.16
C SER A 132 1.82 -23.74 17.88
N GLY A 133 0.93 -24.38 17.11
CA GLY A 133 -0.30 -25.02 17.58
C GLY A 133 -1.55 -24.14 17.61
N HIS A 134 -1.46 -22.88 17.14
CA HIS A 134 -2.59 -21.95 17.13
C HIS A 134 -2.80 -21.40 15.74
N GLN A 135 -4.05 -21.40 15.28
CA GLN A 135 -4.42 -20.78 14.03
C GLN A 135 -5.79 -20.14 14.17
N GLY A 136 -6.09 -19.19 13.31
CA GLY A 136 -7.42 -18.61 13.26
C GLY A 136 -7.59 -17.70 12.06
N GLN A 137 -8.85 -17.34 11.86
CA GLN A 137 -9.26 -16.45 10.81
C GLN A 137 -10.28 -15.48 11.37
N ARG A 138 -10.28 -14.25 10.83
CA ARG A 138 -11.31 -13.26 11.09
C ARG A 138 -11.59 -12.43 9.85
N LEU A 139 -12.84 -12.42 9.42
CA LEU A 139 -13.34 -11.51 8.41
C LEU A 139 -13.96 -10.27 9.09
N ILE A 140 -13.57 -9.09 8.65
CA ILE A 140 -14.11 -7.80 9.13
C ILE A 140 -14.69 -7.08 7.93
N GLN A 141 -15.98 -6.75 7.99
CA GLN A 141 -16.60 -5.94 6.95
C GLN A 141 -16.50 -4.47 7.34
N GLN A 142 -16.24 -3.60 6.36
CA GLN A 142 -16.21 -2.16 6.56
C GLN A 142 -17.54 -1.65 7.13
N SER A 143 -18.65 -2.23 6.68
CA SER A 143 -20.00 -1.91 7.16
C SER A 143 -20.23 -2.19 8.64
N ASP A 144 -19.44 -3.09 9.24
CA ASP A 144 -19.58 -3.50 10.63
C ASP A 144 -18.79 -2.53 11.57
N CYS A 145 -18.01 -1.62 11.00
CA CYS A 145 -17.19 -0.65 11.72
C CYS A 145 -17.86 0.74 11.73
N PRO A 146 -18.34 1.22 12.89
CA PRO A 146 -19.02 2.51 13.00
C PRO A 146 -18.01 3.66 13.06
N PHE A 147 -17.33 3.92 11.94
CA PHE A 147 -16.29 4.93 11.86
C PHE A 147 -16.82 6.35 12.06
N SER A 148 -16.11 7.15 12.86
CA SER A 148 -16.42 8.56 13.06
C SER A 148 -16.25 9.33 11.75
N ALA A 149 -17.22 10.20 11.46
CA ALA A 149 -17.15 11.15 10.36
C ALA A 149 -16.28 12.38 10.70
N LYS A 150 -15.95 12.59 11.98
CA LYS A 150 -15.21 13.77 12.46
C LYS A 150 -13.69 13.57 12.52
N GLY A 151 -13.21 12.37 12.24
CA GLY A 151 -11.77 12.03 12.29
C GLY A 151 -11.54 10.56 12.61
N PRO A 152 -10.28 10.21 12.97
CA PRO A 152 -9.93 8.87 13.43
C PRO A 152 -10.78 8.45 14.64
N GLY A 153 -11.10 7.17 14.73
CA GLY A 153 -11.93 6.62 15.80
C GLY A 153 -13.31 6.12 15.36
N LEU A 154 -14.03 5.55 16.32
CA LEU A 154 -15.43 5.13 16.17
C LEU A 154 -16.40 6.23 16.64
N GLN A 155 -17.67 6.13 16.23
CA GLN A 155 -18.76 7.03 16.62
C GLN A 155 -19.17 6.88 18.07
#